data_AF-A0A9W7U0F5-F1
#
_entry.id   AF-A0A9W7U0F5-F1
#
_cell.length_a   1.000
_cell.length_b   1.000
_cell.length_c   1.000
_cell.angle_alpha   90.00
_cell.angle_beta   90.00
_cell.angle_gamma   90.00
#
_symmetry.space_group_name_H-M   'P 1'
#
loop_
_entity.id
_entity.type
_entity.pdbx_description
1 polymer ?
#
loop_
_entity_poly.entity_id
_entity_poly.type
_entity_poly.pdbx_seq_one_letter_code
_entity_poly.pdbx_strand_id
1 'polypeptide(L)'
;MVASSQRLLEGADVSARPWFRAGTQAPFAGDLHEALLLAQKLPPGPNGEPLRFVDIAMPLVRKDGVPLGVLGAHLSWAWASEVAASVLERSGGGKPEMDAFVLSREGVVLMGPKDLQGRKLELASVRAGLQGVTKTSLDVWPDGRTYFTAVTPTRGEGDYRGLGWVVLMRRDADAALADVSALQHGILFASLAMAVGTLLAGWVWAGRLSRPLQALAEAARRLSQGDRATPVPPTRAFAEATSLSASLVQISLALDARGPRTPPGGAAAKPVSASREPAAP
;
A
#
# COMPACT_ATOMS: atom_id res chain seq x y z
N MET A 1 51.71 -3.81 -35.95
CA MET A 1 51.45 -5.27 -35.95
C MET A 1 50.55 -5.58 -34.77
N VAL A 2 49.49 -6.36 -34.97
CA VAL A 2 48.59 -6.79 -33.88
C VAL A 2 49.00 -8.19 -33.45
N ALA A 3 49.17 -8.39 -32.15
CA ALA A 3 49.23 -9.71 -31.51
C ALA A 3 47.93 -9.93 -30.75
N SER A 4 47.34 -11.12 -30.82
CA SER A 4 46.04 -11.39 -30.19
C SER A 4 45.98 -12.80 -29.62
N SER A 5 45.14 -13.00 -28.60
CA SER A 5 44.86 -14.33 -28.09
C SER A 5 44.34 -15.23 -29.21
N GLN A 6 44.85 -16.47 -29.25
CA GLN A 6 44.51 -17.45 -30.29
C GLN A 6 44.78 -16.97 -31.73
N ARG A 7 45.57 -15.91 -31.91
CA ARG A 7 45.94 -15.31 -33.20
C ARG A 7 44.76 -14.77 -34.02
N LEU A 8 43.58 -14.56 -33.41
CA LEU A 8 42.33 -14.25 -34.12
C LEU A 8 42.37 -12.96 -34.95
N LEU A 9 43.07 -11.94 -34.45
CA LEU A 9 43.20 -10.63 -35.08
C LEU A 9 44.64 -10.33 -35.51
N GLU A 10 45.52 -11.35 -35.53
CA GLU A 10 46.88 -11.17 -36.03
C GLU A 10 46.86 -10.78 -37.52
N GLY A 11 47.65 -9.77 -37.88
CA GLY A 11 47.69 -9.23 -39.24
C GLY A 11 46.52 -8.31 -39.62
N ALA A 12 45.48 -8.18 -38.77
CA ALA A 12 44.40 -7.24 -39.02
C ALA A 12 44.84 -5.79 -38.76
N ASP A 13 44.29 -4.84 -39.53
CA ASP A 13 44.43 -3.42 -39.24
C ASP A 13 43.35 -2.96 -38.26
N VAL A 14 43.78 -2.53 -37.07
CA VAL A 14 42.91 -2.01 -36.01
C VAL A 14 43.08 -0.51 -35.78
N SER A 15 43.88 0.18 -36.60
CA SER A 15 44.21 1.62 -36.43
C SER A 15 42.98 2.54 -36.49
N ALA A 16 41.93 2.12 -37.20
CA ALA A 16 40.67 2.83 -37.29
C ALA A 16 39.70 2.55 -36.14
N ARG A 17 39.99 1.57 -35.28
CA ARG A 17 39.06 1.13 -34.23
C ARG A 17 39.00 2.17 -33.10
N PRO A 18 37.80 2.50 -32.58
CA PRO A 18 37.65 3.48 -31.50
C PRO A 18 38.50 3.14 -30.27
N TRP A 19 38.48 1.87 -29.85
CA TRP A 19 39.25 1.40 -28.69
C TRP A 19 40.76 1.58 -28.89
N PHE A 20 41.28 1.37 -30.11
CA PHE A 20 42.70 1.53 -30.39
C PHE A 20 43.10 3.01 -30.37
N ARG A 21 42.34 3.87 -31.05
CA ARG A 21 42.60 5.32 -31.09
C ARG A 21 42.47 6.01 -29.74
N ALA A 22 41.52 5.58 -28.91
CA ALA A 22 41.37 6.11 -27.57
C ALA A 22 42.44 5.53 -26.63
N GLY A 23 42.71 4.22 -26.75
CA GLY A 23 43.70 3.50 -25.96
C GLY A 23 45.15 3.95 -26.21
N THR A 24 45.47 4.63 -27.32
CA THR A 24 46.79 5.26 -27.49
C THR A 24 46.99 6.49 -26.59
N GLN A 25 45.90 7.14 -26.16
CA GLN A 25 45.95 8.40 -25.42
C GLN A 25 45.82 8.17 -23.90
N ALA A 26 44.90 7.29 -23.50
CA ALA A 26 44.59 7.02 -22.11
C ALA A 26 43.87 5.66 -21.96
N PRO A 27 43.75 5.12 -20.72
CA PRO A 27 42.82 4.03 -20.46
C PRO A 27 41.42 4.36 -20.97
N PHE A 28 40.82 3.42 -21.68
CA PHE A 28 39.54 3.56 -22.36
C PHE A 28 38.67 2.34 -22.09
N ALA A 29 37.37 2.58 -21.87
CA ALA A 29 36.34 1.57 -21.91
C ALA A 29 35.25 2.01 -22.90
N GLY A 30 34.97 1.17 -23.90
CA GLY A 30 33.90 1.35 -24.87
C GLY A 30 32.61 0.71 -24.35
N ASP A 31 31.48 1.36 -24.62
CA ASP A 31 30.16 0.81 -24.31
C ASP A 31 29.88 -0.46 -25.15
N LEU A 32 28.80 -1.17 -24.83
CA LEU A 32 28.37 -2.38 -25.51
C LEU A 32 28.14 -2.11 -27.01
N HIS A 33 28.81 -2.87 -27.87
CA HIS A 33 28.59 -2.83 -29.31
C HIS A 33 28.73 -4.20 -29.95
N GLU A 34 28.20 -4.34 -31.17
CA GLU A 34 28.40 -5.54 -31.97
C GLU A 34 29.88 -5.70 -32.38
N ALA A 35 30.32 -6.95 -32.46
CA ALA A 35 31.64 -7.29 -32.95
C ALA A 35 31.69 -7.12 -34.47
N LEU A 36 32.70 -6.42 -34.97
CA LEU A 36 32.92 -6.29 -36.41
C LEU A 36 33.90 -7.35 -36.92
N LEU A 37 35.18 -7.28 -36.51
CA LEU A 37 36.20 -8.23 -36.96
C LEU A 37 36.06 -9.61 -36.29
N LEU A 38 35.75 -9.63 -34.99
CA LEU A 38 35.63 -10.87 -34.21
C LEU A 38 34.39 -11.69 -34.60
N ALA A 39 33.32 -11.07 -35.09
CA ALA A 39 32.12 -11.78 -35.53
C ALA A 39 32.40 -12.72 -36.72
N GLN A 40 33.44 -12.45 -37.51
CA GLN A 40 33.87 -13.31 -38.61
C GLN A 40 34.77 -14.47 -38.18
N LYS A 41 35.25 -14.47 -36.94
CA LYS A 41 36.29 -15.39 -36.43
C LYS A 41 35.80 -16.24 -35.27
N LEU A 42 34.69 -15.88 -34.65
CA LEU A 42 34.12 -16.58 -33.50
C LEU A 42 32.77 -17.21 -33.88
N PRO A 43 32.39 -18.32 -33.22
CA PRO A 43 31.04 -18.86 -33.38
C PRO A 43 30.00 -17.83 -32.95
N PRO A 44 28.80 -17.83 -33.56
CA PRO A 44 27.73 -16.91 -33.20
C PRO A 44 27.31 -17.08 -31.73
N GLY A 45 26.66 -16.05 -31.19
CA GLY A 45 26.13 -16.10 -29.84
C GLY A 45 25.03 -17.17 -29.67
N PRO A 46 24.62 -17.45 -28.42
CA PRO A 46 23.48 -18.33 -28.15
C PRO A 46 22.25 -17.91 -28.97
N ASN A 47 21.53 -18.88 -29.54
CA ASN A 47 20.37 -18.67 -30.42
C ASN A 47 20.65 -17.82 -31.68
N GLY A 48 21.92 -17.71 -32.10
CA GLY A 48 22.30 -16.94 -33.29
C GLY A 48 22.35 -15.43 -33.06
N GLU A 49 22.33 -14.97 -31.80
CA GLU A 49 22.43 -13.54 -31.48
C GLU A 49 23.79 -12.96 -31.92
N PRO A 50 23.83 -11.68 -32.37
CA PRO A 50 25.09 -11.00 -32.66
C PRO A 50 26.02 -11.01 -31.45
N LEU A 51 27.30 -11.29 -31.68
CA LEU A 51 28.30 -11.18 -30.62
C LEU A 51 28.45 -9.71 -30.25
N ARG A 52 28.26 -9.42 -28.96
CA ARG A 52 28.41 -8.07 -28.40
C ARG A 52 29.55 -8.05 -27.39
N PHE A 53 30.32 -6.98 -27.42
CA PHE A 53 31.52 -6.82 -26.59
C PHE A 53 31.55 -5.46 -25.91
N VAL A 54 32.20 -5.45 -24.76
CA VAL A 54 32.72 -4.24 -24.12
C VAL A 54 34.23 -4.22 -24.39
N ASP A 55 34.71 -3.08 -24.88
CA ASP A 55 36.12 -2.93 -25.24
C ASP A 55 36.87 -2.23 -24.10
N ILE A 56 37.98 -2.78 -23.66
CA ILE A 56 38.91 -2.13 -22.72
C ILE A 56 40.23 -1.95 -23.44
N ALA A 57 40.80 -0.74 -23.40
CA ALA A 57 42.08 -0.46 -24.01
C ALA A 57 42.95 0.43 -23.12
N MET A 58 44.26 0.23 -23.13
CA MET A 58 45.18 1.10 -22.41
C MET A 58 46.52 1.26 -23.16
N PRO A 59 47.17 2.42 -23.02
CA PRO A 59 48.44 2.65 -23.69
C PRO A 59 49.53 1.82 -23.00
N LEU A 60 50.34 1.16 -23.81
CA LEU A 60 51.59 0.54 -23.35
C LEU A 60 52.69 1.56 -23.55
N VAL A 61 53.27 2.04 -22.45
CA VAL A 61 54.35 3.01 -22.44
C VAL A 61 55.57 2.38 -21.78
N ARG A 62 56.74 2.56 -22.39
CA ARG A 62 58.01 2.12 -21.81
C ARG A 62 58.37 2.98 -20.60
N LYS A 63 59.26 2.49 -19.73
CA LYS A 63 59.72 3.22 -18.53
C LYS A 63 60.32 4.61 -18.83
N ASP A 64 60.83 4.82 -20.03
CA ASP A 64 61.38 6.09 -20.51
C ASP A 64 60.33 7.04 -21.11
N GLY A 65 59.04 6.69 -21.04
CA GLY A 65 57.92 7.50 -21.53
C GLY A 65 57.60 7.30 -23.02
N VAL A 66 58.33 6.44 -23.74
CA VAL A 66 58.08 6.22 -25.16
C VAL A 66 56.88 5.28 -25.37
N PRO A 67 55.87 5.66 -26.20
CA PRO A 67 54.75 4.79 -26.54
C PRO A 67 55.22 3.51 -27.27
N LEU A 68 54.79 2.34 -26.78
CA LEU A 68 55.06 1.03 -27.38
C LEU A 68 53.87 0.52 -28.20
N GLY A 69 52.64 0.87 -27.81
CA GLY A 69 51.43 0.40 -28.47
C GLY A 69 50.21 0.50 -27.55
N VAL A 70 49.22 -0.34 -27.82
CA VAL A 70 47.97 -0.40 -27.04
C VAL A 70 47.69 -1.85 -26.66
N LEU A 71 47.39 -2.08 -25.39
CA LEU A 71 46.80 -3.33 -24.93
C LEU A 71 45.28 -3.21 -25.04
N GLY A 72 44.66 -4.04 -25.88
CA GLY A 72 43.21 -4.13 -26.03
C GLY A 72 42.68 -5.45 -25.50
N ALA A 73 41.51 -5.43 -24.86
CA ALA A 73 40.76 -6.59 -24.42
C ALA A 73 39.29 -6.43 -24.81
N HIS A 74 38.69 -7.52 -25.30
CA HIS A 74 37.29 -7.58 -25.68
C HIS A 74 36.57 -8.50 -24.70
N LEU A 75 35.65 -7.96 -23.90
CA LEU A 75 34.90 -8.71 -22.90
C LEU A 75 33.55 -9.14 -23.47
N SER A 76 33.27 -10.44 -23.49
CA SER A 76 32.02 -10.99 -23.99
C SER A 76 30.84 -10.53 -23.12
N TRP A 77 29.84 -9.90 -23.73
CA TRP A 77 28.62 -9.52 -23.04
C TRP A 77 27.79 -10.72 -22.61
N ALA A 78 27.78 -11.79 -23.41
CA ALA A 78 27.05 -13.01 -23.08
C ALA A 78 27.52 -13.57 -21.73
N TRP A 79 28.84 -13.70 -21.54
CA TRP A 79 29.42 -14.16 -20.27
C TRP A 79 29.15 -13.17 -19.13
N ALA A 80 29.39 -11.87 -19.35
CA ALA A 80 29.14 -10.86 -18.33
C ALA A 80 27.66 -10.89 -17.88
N SER A 81 26.75 -11.17 -18.82
CA SER A 81 25.33 -11.23 -18.54
C SER A 81 24.93 -12.43 -17.69
N GLU A 82 25.54 -13.58 -17.95
CA GLU A 82 25.35 -14.81 -17.18
C GLU A 82 25.88 -14.66 -15.74
N VAL A 83 27.06 -14.04 -15.59
CA VAL A 83 27.64 -13.77 -14.26
C VAL A 83 26.71 -12.86 -13.46
N ALA A 84 26.24 -11.75 -14.06
CA ALA A 84 25.33 -10.85 -13.38
C ALA A 84 24.01 -11.53 -13.00
N ALA A 85 23.41 -12.30 -13.91
CA ALA A 85 22.21 -13.10 -13.64
C ALA A 85 22.42 -14.05 -12.44
N SER A 86 23.56 -14.75 -12.38
CA SER A 86 23.87 -15.65 -11.27
C SER A 86 24.01 -14.95 -9.91
N VAL A 87 24.48 -13.69 -9.89
CA VAL A 87 24.56 -12.90 -8.66
C VAL A 87 23.16 -12.52 -8.20
N LEU A 88 22.31 -12.11 -9.14
CA LEU A 88 20.93 -11.71 -8.87
C LEU A 88 20.06 -12.87 -8.38
N GLU A 89 20.21 -14.05 -8.98
CA GLU A 89 19.52 -15.27 -8.51
C GLU A 89 19.88 -15.62 -7.06
N ARG A 90 21.16 -15.45 -6.70
CA ARG A 90 21.65 -15.68 -5.33
C ARG A 90 21.14 -14.63 -4.35
N SER A 91 21.06 -13.36 -4.75
CA SER A 91 20.54 -12.28 -3.91
C SER A 91 19.01 -12.27 -3.79
N GLY A 92 18.30 -12.76 -4.82
CA GLY A 92 16.83 -12.82 -4.88
C GLY A 92 16.22 -14.03 -4.20
N GLY A 93 17.03 -14.93 -3.62
CA GLY A 93 16.55 -16.12 -2.90
C GLY A 93 15.71 -17.06 -3.76
N GLY A 94 15.95 -17.11 -5.07
CA GLY A 94 15.15 -17.91 -6.01
C GLY A 94 13.71 -17.43 -6.18
N LYS A 95 13.36 -16.19 -5.79
CA LYS A 95 12.01 -15.65 -5.99
C LYS A 95 11.85 -15.15 -7.43
N PRO A 96 10.95 -15.75 -8.24
CA PRO A 96 10.75 -15.41 -9.66
C PRO A 96 10.08 -14.05 -9.91
N GLU A 97 9.99 -13.16 -8.91
CA GLU A 97 9.23 -11.91 -8.98
C GLU A 97 10.08 -10.65 -9.20
N MET A 98 11.40 -10.78 -9.29
CA MET A 98 12.30 -9.64 -9.47
C MET A 98 13.05 -9.74 -10.79
N ASP A 99 12.83 -8.75 -11.66
CA ASP A 99 13.63 -8.59 -12.87
C ASP A 99 14.73 -7.56 -12.63
N ALA A 100 15.92 -7.87 -13.13
CA ALA A 100 17.05 -6.96 -13.11
C ALA A 100 17.40 -6.48 -14.52
N PHE A 101 17.89 -5.26 -14.58
CA PHE A 101 18.20 -4.56 -15.81
C PHE A 101 19.56 -3.87 -15.69
N VAL A 102 20.28 -3.83 -16.80
CA VAL A 102 21.43 -2.93 -17.00
C VAL A 102 21.10 -2.04 -18.19
N LEU A 103 21.16 -0.74 -17.99
CA LEU A 103 20.87 0.28 -18.99
C LEU A 103 22.14 1.00 -19.41
N SER A 104 22.26 1.35 -20.68
CA SER A 104 23.30 2.26 -21.18
C SER A 104 23.12 3.67 -20.63
N ARG A 105 24.10 4.57 -20.85
CA ARG A 105 23.95 5.99 -20.45
C ARG A 105 22.83 6.72 -21.21
N GLU A 106 22.37 6.16 -22.32
CA GLU A 106 21.25 6.66 -23.10
C GLU A 106 19.90 6.07 -22.63
N GLY A 107 19.90 5.19 -21.64
CA GLY A 107 18.69 4.52 -21.15
C GLY A 107 18.23 3.34 -22.01
N VAL A 108 19.12 2.79 -22.85
CA VAL A 108 18.85 1.59 -23.66
C VAL A 108 19.09 0.33 -22.82
N VAL A 109 18.17 -0.63 -22.87
CA VAL A 109 18.29 -1.90 -22.14
C VAL A 109 19.39 -2.77 -22.76
N LEU A 110 20.50 -2.94 -22.04
CA LEU A 110 21.62 -3.81 -22.41
C LEU A 110 21.40 -5.25 -21.91
N MET A 111 20.82 -5.38 -20.72
CA MET A 111 20.42 -6.64 -20.08
C MET A 111 19.05 -6.47 -19.45
N GLY A 112 18.23 -7.52 -19.55
CA GLY A 112 16.91 -7.62 -18.96
C GLY A 112 16.08 -8.68 -19.69
N PRO A 113 14.77 -8.77 -19.40
CA PRO A 113 13.81 -9.55 -20.18
C PRO A 113 13.98 -9.31 -21.69
N LYS A 114 13.96 -10.41 -22.47
CA LYS A 114 14.34 -10.40 -23.90
C LYS A 114 13.50 -9.45 -24.74
N ASP A 115 12.23 -9.28 -24.39
CA ASP A 115 11.26 -8.40 -25.06
C ASP A 115 11.61 -6.90 -24.93
N LEU A 116 12.40 -6.55 -23.91
CA LEU A 116 12.81 -5.18 -23.61
C LEU A 116 14.25 -4.86 -24.03
N GLN A 117 15.09 -5.87 -24.32
CA GLN A 117 16.48 -5.63 -24.75
C GLN A 117 16.55 -4.77 -26.02
N GLY A 118 17.47 -3.80 -26.02
CA GLY A 118 17.64 -2.83 -27.10
C GLY A 118 16.59 -1.70 -27.14
N ARG A 119 15.55 -1.75 -26.29
CA ARG A 119 14.57 -0.66 -26.18
C ARG A 119 15.08 0.42 -25.25
N LYS A 120 14.68 1.66 -25.52
CA LYS A 120 14.91 2.79 -24.62
C LYS A 120 13.79 2.87 -23.59
N LEU A 121 14.13 2.93 -22.30
CA LEU A 121 13.16 3.09 -21.21
C LEU A 121 13.08 4.56 -20.79
N GLU A 122 11.90 5.16 -20.96
CA GLU A 122 11.62 6.55 -20.60
C GLU A 122 10.84 6.61 -19.27
N LEU A 123 11.45 6.11 -18.20
CA LEU A 123 10.84 6.10 -16.86
C LEU A 123 11.38 7.24 -15.99
N ALA A 124 10.60 7.66 -14.99
CA ALA A 124 11.06 8.69 -14.04
C ALA A 124 12.24 8.20 -13.19
N SER A 125 12.22 6.93 -12.76
CA SER A 125 13.36 6.25 -12.13
C SER A 125 14.58 6.24 -13.05
N VAL A 126 14.43 5.81 -14.31
CA VAL A 126 15.55 5.76 -15.27
C VAL A 126 16.20 7.14 -15.44
N ARG A 127 15.41 8.20 -15.61
CA ARG A 127 15.95 9.57 -15.68
C ARG A 127 16.73 9.96 -14.43
N ALA A 128 16.24 9.61 -13.24
CA ALA A 128 16.95 9.87 -11.99
C ALA A 128 18.29 9.10 -11.94
N GLY A 129 18.29 7.82 -12.33
CA GLY A 129 19.50 7.01 -12.41
C GLY A 129 20.54 7.57 -13.38
N LEU A 130 20.10 7.98 -14.57
CA LEU A 130 20.97 8.61 -15.58
C LEU A 130 21.56 9.95 -15.11
N GLN A 131 20.89 10.64 -14.19
CA GLN A 131 21.40 11.84 -13.52
C GLN A 131 22.31 11.53 -12.32
N GLY A 132 22.64 10.25 -12.08
CA GLY A 132 23.49 9.84 -10.98
C GLY A 132 22.76 9.72 -9.63
N VAL A 133 21.43 9.68 -9.63
CA VAL A 133 20.61 9.60 -8.41
C VAL A 133 20.11 8.17 -8.19
N THR A 134 20.45 7.60 -7.03
CA THR A 134 19.82 6.37 -6.55
C THR A 134 18.41 6.68 -6.04
N LYS A 135 17.40 5.96 -6.54
CA LYS A 135 16.00 6.21 -6.18
C LYS A 135 15.21 4.90 -6.19
N THR A 136 14.16 4.84 -5.36
CA THR A 136 13.11 3.83 -5.46
C THR A 136 11.79 4.54 -5.71
N SER A 137 11.03 4.10 -6.72
CA SER A 137 9.73 4.65 -7.07
C SER A 137 8.77 3.58 -7.56
N LEU A 138 7.48 3.91 -7.52
CA LEU A 138 6.46 3.18 -8.23
C LEU A 138 6.39 3.74 -9.65
N ASP A 139 6.66 2.92 -10.66
CA ASP A 139 6.65 3.34 -12.06
C ASP A 139 5.67 2.48 -12.87
N VAL A 140 5.00 3.11 -13.84
CA VAL A 140 4.20 2.41 -14.84
C VAL A 140 5.10 2.06 -16.00
N TRP A 141 5.18 0.78 -16.33
CA TRP A 141 6.09 0.26 -17.35
C TRP A 141 5.41 0.18 -18.73
N PRO A 142 6.17 -0.05 -19.82
CA PRO A 142 5.61 -0.13 -21.18
C PRO A 142 4.54 -1.21 -21.39
N ASP A 143 4.46 -2.20 -20.49
CA ASP A 143 3.42 -3.23 -20.46
C ASP A 143 2.11 -2.75 -19.79
N GLY A 144 2.07 -1.52 -19.29
CA GLY A 144 0.93 -0.92 -18.59
C GLY A 144 0.81 -1.34 -17.12
N ARG A 145 1.71 -2.19 -16.61
CA ARG A 145 1.69 -2.63 -15.21
C ARG A 145 2.54 -1.70 -14.35
N THR A 146 2.22 -1.73 -13.05
CA THR A 146 2.87 -0.89 -12.06
C THR A 146 3.88 -1.72 -11.28
N TYR A 147 5.12 -1.23 -11.21
CA TYR A 147 6.21 -1.94 -10.55
C TYR A 147 6.93 -1.03 -9.54
N PHE A 148 7.31 -1.60 -8.41
CA PHE A 148 8.34 -1.01 -7.56
C PHE A 148 9.68 -1.12 -8.27
N THR A 149 10.24 0.03 -8.63
CA THR A 149 11.45 0.14 -9.43
C THR A 149 12.53 0.84 -8.60
N ALA A 150 13.62 0.13 -8.35
CA ALA A 150 14.82 0.66 -7.70
C ALA A 150 15.90 0.88 -8.76
N VAL A 151 16.50 2.07 -8.77
CA VAL A 151 17.52 2.48 -9.74
C VAL A 151 18.78 2.90 -9.02
N THR A 152 19.94 2.47 -9.53
CA THR A 152 21.25 2.86 -9.00
C THR A 152 22.25 3.05 -10.15
N PRO A 153 22.87 4.24 -10.28
CA PRO A 153 23.94 4.43 -11.25
C PRO A 153 25.16 3.59 -10.89
N THR A 154 25.80 3.00 -11.89
CA THR A 154 27.10 2.37 -11.72
C THR A 154 28.16 3.43 -11.42
N ARG A 155 29.14 3.06 -10.60
CA ARG A 155 30.29 3.91 -10.29
C ARG A 155 31.53 3.23 -10.86
N GLY A 156 32.41 4.05 -11.43
CA GLY A 156 33.76 3.62 -11.76
C GLY A 156 34.61 3.43 -10.50
N GLU A 157 35.80 2.84 -10.66
CA GLU A 157 36.73 2.52 -9.59
C GLU A 157 38.13 3.04 -9.95
N GLY A 158 38.78 3.73 -9.01
CA GLY A 158 40.08 4.38 -9.26
C GLY A 158 40.05 5.37 -10.43
N ASP A 159 40.95 5.19 -11.39
CA ASP A 159 41.06 6.05 -12.57
C ASP A 159 39.99 5.77 -13.65
N TYR A 160 39.25 4.67 -13.52
CA TYR A 160 38.17 4.32 -14.42
C TYR A 160 36.88 5.03 -13.98
N ARG A 161 36.33 5.90 -14.84
CA ARG A 161 35.11 6.68 -14.54
C ARG A 161 33.80 5.90 -14.63
N GLY A 162 33.80 4.68 -15.16
CA GLY A 162 32.58 3.92 -15.46
C GLY A 162 32.00 4.24 -16.84
N LEU A 163 31.17 3.35 -17.38
CA LEU A 163 30.49 3.54 -18.66
C LEU A 163 29.24 4.44 -18.58
N GLY A 164 28.87 4.89 -17.37
CA GLY A 164 27.63 5.64 -17.14
C GLY A 164 26.39 4.74 -17.18
N TRP A 165 26.58 3.43 -17.00
CA TRP A 165 25.47 2.48 -16.93
C TRP A 165 24.65 2.67 -15.66
N VAL A 166 23.41 2.22 -15.74
CA VAL A 166 22.50 2.23 -14.60
C VAL A 166 21.97 0.82 -14.39
N VAL A 167 22.03 0.35 -13.15
CA VAL A 167 21.40 -0.91 -12.74
C VAL A 167 20.02 -0.60 -12.20
N LEU A 168 19.04 -1.39 -12.63
CA LEU A 168 17.66 -1.21 -12.22
C LEU A 168 17.06 -2.56 -11.85
N MET A 169 16.29 -2.59 -10.78
CA MET A 169 15.53 -3.75 -10.35
C MET A 169 14.06 -3.38 -10.30
N ARG A 170 13.19 -4.25 -10.78
CA ARG A 170 11.75 -4.07 -10.66
C ARG A 170 11.09 -5.27 -9.99
N ARG A 171 10.05 -5.01 -9.22
CA ARG A 171 9.15 -6.02 -8.66
C ARG A 171 7.71 -5.59 -8.88
N ASP A 172 6.85 -6.54 -9.23
CA ASP A 172 5.43 -6.26 -9.43
C ASP A 172 4.79 -5.70 -8.14
N ALA A 173 4.09 -4.58 -8.26
CA ALA A 173 3.53 -3.88 -7.10
C ALA A 173 2.38 -4.65 -6.46
N ASP A 174 1.53 -5.29 -7.26
CA ASP A 174 0.38 -6.04 -6.79
C ASP A 174 0.83 -7.29 -6.04
N ALA A 175 1.81 -8.02 -6.59
CA ALA A 175 2.42 -9.17 -5.93
C ALA A 175 3.14 -8.77 -4.63
N ALA A 176 3.89 -7.66 -4.64
CA ALA A 176 4.60 -7.18 -3.46
C ALA A 176 3.66 -6.72 -2.33
N LEU A 177 2.47 -6.23 -2.67
CA LEU A 177 1.47 -5.70 -1.72
C LEU A 177 0.32 -6.68 -1.44
N ALA A 178 0.31 -7.87 -2.05
CA ALA A 178 -0.79 -8.84 -1.92
C ALA A 178 -1.10 -9.16 -0.44
N ASP A 179 -0.07 -9.44 0.36
CA ASP A 179 -0.22 -9.75 1.78
C ASP A 179 -0.75 -8.55 2.57
N VAL A 180 -0.29 -7.34 2.23
CA VAL A 180 -0.74 -6.09 2.85
C VAL A 180 -2.21 -5.83 2.51
N SER A 181 -2.60 -6.04 1.26
CA SER A 181 -3.98 -5.91 0.81
C SER A 181 -4.90 -6.90 1.53
N ALA A 182 -4.48 -8.16 1.69
CA ALA A 182 -5.26 -9.17 2.43
C ALA A 182 -5.48 -8.75 3.90
N LEU A 183 -4.45 -8.23 4.56
CA LEU A 183 -4.56 -7.71 5.94
C LEU A 183 -5.49 -6.50 6.02
N GLN A 184 -5.39 -5.57 5.07
CA GLN A 184 -6.27 -4.39 5.02
C GLN A 184 -7.73 -4.80 4.88
N HIS A 185 -8.04 -5.72 3.98
CA HIS A 185 -9.40 -6.25 3.84
C HIS A 185 -9.87 -6.95 5.12
N GLY A 186 -9.01 -7.75 5.76
CA GLY A 186 -9.33 -8.38 7.04
C GLY A 186 -9.68 -7.38 8.14
N ILE A 187 -8.90 -6.30 8.28
CA ILE A 187 -9.16 -5.23 9.25
C ILE A 187 -10.46 -4.48 8.92
N LEU A 188 -10.73 -4.21 7.64
CA LEU A 188 -11.97 -3.58 7.19
C LEU A 188 -13.19 -4.45 7.51
N PHE A 189 -13.12 -5.76 7.25
CA PHE A 189 -14.20 -6.69 7.60
C PHE A 189 -14.40 -6.80 9.11
N ALA A 190 -13.32 -6.90 9.89
CA ALA A 190 -13.40 -6.96 11.35
C ALA A 190 -14.00 -5.68 11.94
N SER A 191 -13.56 -4.51 11.47
CA SER A 191 -14.10 -3.21 11.92
C SER A 191 -15.57 -3.04 11.53
N LEU A 192 -15.95 -3.43 10.31
CA LEU A 192 -17.34 -3.42 9.87
C LEU A 192 -18.22 -4.36 10.71
N ALA A 193 -17.76 -5.58 10.96
CA ALA A 193 -18.47 -6.54 11.81
C ALA A 193 -18.65 -6.00 13.24
N MET A 194 -17.62 -5.36 13.80
CA MET A 194 -17.68 -4.75 15.13
C MET A 194 -18.65 -3.55 15.17
N ALA A 195 -18.67 -2.73 14.13
CA ALA A 195 -19.60 -1.60 14.01
C ALA A 195 -21.06 -2.08 13.95
N VAL A 196 -21.35 -3.07 13.10
CA VAL A 196 -22.69 -3.68 13.01
C VAL A 196 -23.07 -4.34 14.34
N GLY A 197 -22.16 -5.07 14.97
CA GLY A 197 -22.39 -5.68 16.28
C GLY A 197 -22.75 -4.66 17.36
N THR A 198 -22.03 -3.53 17.39
CA THR A 198 -22.30 -2.44 18.34
C THR A 198 -23.64 -1.77 18.09
N LEU A 199 -24.00 -1.56 16.81
CA LEU A 199 -25.30 -0.98 16.44
C LEU A 199 -26.46 -1.91 16.83
N LEU A 200 -26.34 -3.21 16.55
CA LEU A 200 -27.35 -4.19 16.93
C LEU A 200 -27.48 -4.32 18.44
N ALA A 201 -26.35 -4.35 19.16
CA ALA A 201 -26.35 -4.32 20.62
C ALA A 201 -27.04 -3.05 21.13
N GLY A 202 -26.66 -1.87 20.63
CA GLY A 202 -27.30 -0.60 21.00
C GLY A 202 -28.81 -0.61 20.76
N TRP A 203 -29.26 -1.12 19.61
CA TRP A 203 -30.68 -1.23 19.28
C TRP A 203 -31.44 -2.17 20.21
N VAL A 204 -30.88 -3.35 20.51
CA VAL A 204 -31.46 -4.31 21.45
C VAL A 204 -31.53 -3.73 22.85
N TRP A 205 -30.46 -3.08 23.32
CA TRP A 205 -30.39 -2.47 24.64
C TRP A 205 -31.37 -1.30 24.77
N ALA A 206 -31.47 -0.43 23.76
CA ALA A 206 -32.46 0.64 23.72
C ALA A 206 -33.89 0.08 23.81
N GLY A 207 -34.20 -0.96 23.02
CA GLY A 207 -35.51 -1.63 23.11
C GLY A 207 -35.79 -2.25 24.48
N ARG A 208 -34.78 -2.86 25.11
CA ARG A 208 -34.91 -3.53 26.42
C ARG A 208 -35.08 -2.55 27.58
N LEU A 209 -34.48 -1.35 27.49
CA LEU A 209 -34.59 -0.31 28.50
C LEU A 209 -35.83 0.59 28.30
N SER A 210 -36.12 1.00 27.07
CA SER A 210 -37.20 1.94 26.78
C SER A 210 -38.59 1.33 26.98
N ARG A 211 -38.82 0.07 26.60
CA ARG A 211 -40.13 -0.59 26.73
C ARG A 211 -40.67 -0.64 28.17
N PRO A 212 -39.92 -1.12 29.19
CA PRO A 212 -40.42 -1.15 30.56
C PRO A 212 -40.61 0.25 31.16
N LEU A 213 -39.75 1.22 30.80
CA LEU A 213 -39.92 2.61 31.24
C LEU A 213 -41.17 3.26 30.63
N GLN A 214 -41.45 3.02 29.35
CA GLN A 214 -42.69 3.46 28.70
C GLN A 214 -43.93 2.83 29.37
N ALA A 215 -43.89 1.53 29.65
CA ALA A 215 -44.98 0.84 30.34
C ALA A 215 -45.24 1.40 31.75
N LEU A 216 -44.20 1.71 32.51
CA LEU A 216 -44.32 2.34 33.84
C LEU A 216 -44.80 3.80 33.74
N ALA A 217 -44.33 4.56 32.76
CA ALA A 217 -44.78 5.93 32.52
C ALA A 217 -46.27 5.98 32.14
N GLU A 218 -46.73 5.06 31.30
CA GLU A 218 -48.15 4.92 30.95
C GLU A 218 -49.00 4.46 32.13
N ALA A 219 -48.51 3.58 33.00
CA ALA A 219 -49.20 3.19 34.23
C ALA A 219 -49.34 4.38 35.20
N ALA A 220 -48.28 5.16 35.39
CA ALA A 220 -48.33 6.37 36.20
C ALA A 220 -49.29 7.43 35.63
N ARG A 221 -49.33 7.59 34.30
CA ARG A 221 -50.25 8.52 33.62
C ARG A 221 -51.72 8.10 33.74
N ARG A 222 -52.01 6.79 33.72
CA ARG A 222 -53.37 6.27 33.96
C ARG A 222 -53.85 6.50 35.39
N LEU A 223 -52.98 6.23 36.37
CA LEU A 223 -53.26 6.50 37.78
C LEU A 223 -53.52 7.99 38.05
N SER A 224 -52.78 8.90 37.41
CA SER A 224 -53.01 10.34 37.57
C SER A 224 -54.30 10.82 36.90
N GLN A 225 -54.75 10.13 35.85
CA GLN A 225 -56.04 10.38 35.17
C GLN A 225 -57.23 9.72 35.87
N GLY A 226 -57.01 9.01 36.98
CA GLY A 226 -58.06 8.44 37.82
C GLY A 226 -58.49 7.02 37.45
N ASP A 227 -57.85 6.37 36.48
CA ASP A 227 -58.06 4.95 36.19
C ASP A 227 -57.26 4.10 37.19
N ARG A 228 -57.97 3.56 38.19
CA ARG A 228 -57.42 2.72 39.26
C ARG A 228 -57.77 1.23 39.12
N ALA A 229 -58.53 0.87 38.09
CA ALA A 229 -59.00 -0.51 37.91
C ALA A 229 -57.94 -1.43 37.27
N THR A 230 -56.96 -0.83 36.58
CA THR A 230 -55.92 -1.58 35.85
C THR A 230 -54.66 -1.74 36.72
N PRO A 231 -54.20 -2.98 37.03
CA PRO A 231 -53.01 -3.19 37.84
C PRO A 231 -51.74 -2.68 37.15
N VAL A 232 -50.85 -2.04 37.91
CA VAL A 232 -49.51 -1.65 37.43
C VAL A 232 -48.74 -2.93 37.04
N PRO A 233 -48.20 -3.03 35.81
CA PRO A 233 -47.50 -4.23 35.39
C PRO A 233 -46.22 -4.44 36.22
N PRO A 234 -45.98 -5.64 36.78
CA PRO A 234 -44.75 -5.93 37.51
C PRO A 234 -43.59 -6.06 36.50
N THR A 235 -42.71 -5.07 36.47
CA THR A 235 -41.52 -5.11 35.59
C THR A 235 -40.31 -5.62 36.36
N ARG A 236 -39.69 -6.72 35.89
CA ARG A 236 -38.40 -7.25 36.41
C ARG A 236 -37.22 -6.94 35.48
N ALA A 237 -37.34 -5.90 34.66
CA ALA A 237 -36.36 -5.62 33.61
C ALA A 237 -34.98 -5.21 34.17
N PHE A 238 -34.97 -4.45 35.27
CA PHE A 238 -33.79 -4.04 36.02
C PHE A 238 -34.22 -3.59 37.45
N ALA A 239 -33.28 -3.46 38.37
CA ALA A 239 -33.56 -3.23 39.80
C ALA A 239 -34.34 -1.91 40.03
N GLU A 240 -33.98 -0.87 39.30
CA GLU A 240 -34.59 0.46 39.37
C GLU A 240 -36.03 0.45 38.85
N ALA A 241 -36.32 -0.28 37.75
CA ALA A 241 -37.69 -0.47 37.26
C ALA A 241 -38.55 -1.25 38.26
N THR A 242 -37.96 -2.23 38.96
CA THR A 242 -38.64 -3.00 39.99
C THR A 242 -38.97 -2.14 41.20
N SER A 243 -38.02 -1.30 41.63
CA SER A 243 -38.21 -0.33 42.72
C SER A 243 -39.29 0.70 42.37
N LEU A 244 -39.28 1.26 41.15
CA LEU A 244 -40.27 2.22 40.69
C LEU A 244 -41.68 1.60 40.57
N SER A 245 -41.78 0.37 40.06
CA SER A 245 -43.04 -0.39 40.01
C SER A 245 -43.60 -0.61 41.42
N ALA A 246 -42.77 -1.00 42.38
CA ALA A 246 -43.17 -1.19 43.77
C ALA A 246 -43.66 0.11 44.43
N SER A 247 -42.98 1.24 44.20
CA SER A 247 -43.42 2.54 44.69
C SER A 247 -44.75 2.98 44.08
N LEU A 248 -44.97 2.76 42.78
CA LEU A 248 -46.25 3.07 42.12
C LEU A 248 -47.39 2.23 42.68
N VAL A 249 -47.16 0.94 42.95
CA VAL A 249 -48.14 0.07 43.60
C VAL A 249 -48.48 0.58 45.01
N GLN A 250 -47.47 0.99 45.80
CA GLN A 250 -47.72 1.56 47.13
C GLN A 250 -48.52 2.87 47.08
N ILE A 251 -48.26 3.74 46.10
CA ILE A 251 -49.03 4.98 45.90
C ILE A 251 -50.47 4.67 45.50
N SER A 252 -50.70 3.72 44.59
CA SER A 252 -52.05 3.29 44.22
C SER A 252 -52.84 2.82 45.44
N LEU A 253 -52.24 1.92 46.23
CA LEU A 253 -52.85 1.39 47.45
C LEU A 253 -53.11 2.49 48.50
N ALA A 254 -52.19 3.46 48.63
CA ALA A 254 -52.37 4.59 49.54
C ALA A 254 -53.46 5.57 49.08
N LEU A 255 -53.65 5.74 47.77
CA LEU A 255 -54.73 6.55 47.19
C LEU A 255 -56.09 5.84 47.31
N ASP A 256 -56.13 4.52 47.14
CA ASP A 256 -57.33 3.71 47.36
C ASP A 256 -57.73 3.69 48.86
N ALA A 257 -56.75 3.65 49.77
CA ALA A 257 -56.98 3.76 51.21
C ALA A 257 -57.46 5.17 51.66
N ARG A 258 -57.33 6.20 50.80
CA ARG A 258 -57.77 7.59 51.04
C ARG A 258 -59.13 7.92 50.41
N GLY A 259 -59.99 6.92 50.19
CA GLY A 259 -61.40 7.10 49.81
C GLY A 259 -62.16 8.16 50.66
N PRO A 260 -63.24 8.74 50.13
CA PRO A 260 -63.64 10.13 50.33
C PRO A 260 -63.87 10.51 51.81
N ARG A 261 -63.17 11.56 52.27
CA ARG A 261 -63.48 12.25 53.54
C ARG A 261 -64.77 13.06 53.35
N THR A 262 -65.83 12.68 54.06
CA THR A 262 -67.00 13.54 54.30
C THR A 262 -66.58 14.80 55.10
N PRO A 263 -66.94 16.02 54.66
CA PRO A 263 -66.60 17.24 55.39
C PRO A 263 -67.49 17.45 56.65
N PRO A 264 -67.06 18.26 57.63
CA PRO A 264 -67.78 18.42 58.90
C PRO A 264 -69.03 19.29 58.72
N GLY A 265 -70.19 18.77 59.10
CA GLY A 265 -71.45 19.52 59.13
C GLY A 265 -71.47 20.52 60.29
N GLY A 266 -71.20 21.79 59.99
CA GLY A 266 -71.53 22.95 60.83
C GLY A 266 -72.96 23.44 60.60
N ALA A 267 -73.57 23.94 61.66
CA ALA A 267 -74.97 24.34 61.82
C ALA A 267 -75.56 25.31 60.78
N ALA A 268 -76.88 25.18 60.52
CA ALA A 268 -77.75 26.31 60.17
C ALA A 268 -79.23 26.03 60.49
N ALA A 269 -79.90 27.11 60.90
CA ALA A 269 -81.23 27.26 61.48
C ALA A 269 -82.43 26.76 60.65
N LYS A 270 -83.54 26.45 61.34
CA LYS A 270 -84.89 26.28 60.79
C LYS A 270 -85.59 27.65 60.60
N PRO A 271 -86.43 27.82 59.57
CA PRO A 271 -87.17 29.05 59.30
C PRO A 271 -88.49 29.16 60.08
N VAL A 272 -88.84 30.40 60.41
CA VAL A 272 -90.16 30.86 60.89
C VAL A 272 -91.20 30.69 59.78
N SER A 273 -92.34 30.07 60.11
CA SER A 273 -93.57 30.14 59.32
C SER A 273 -94.42 31.32 59.81
N ALA A 274 -94.75 32.22 58.89
CA ALA A 274 -95.81 33.21 59.05
C ALA A 274 -96.63 33.24 57.75
N SER A 275 -97.95 33.04 57.84
CA SER A 275 -98.93 33.44 56.82
C SER A 275 -100.36 33.23 57.33
N ARG A 276 -101.06 34.33 57.69
CA ARG A 276 -102.38 34.71 57.15
C ARG A 276 -102.91 36.03 57.77
N GLU A 277 -102.84 37.09 56.96
CA GLU A 277 -103.89 38.08 56.56
C GLU A 277 -105.39 37.76 56.92
N PRO A 278 -106.38 38.68 56.73
CA PRO A 278 -106.55 40.10 57.21
C PRO A 278 -108.04 40.55 57.42
N ALA A 279 -108.25 41.89 57.48
CA ALA A 279 -109.45 42.71 57.17
C ALA A 279 -110.49 42.89 58.31
N ALA A 280 -111.12 44.04 58.59
CA ALA A 280 -111.20 45.45 58.10
C ALA A 280 -112.11 46.20 59.13
N PRO A 281 -112.71 47.38 58.87
CA PRO A 281 -112.33 48.55 58.06
C PRO A 281 -111.91 49.79 58.88
#